data_AF-A0A7C7IUS2-F1
#
_entry.id   AF-A0A7C7IUS2-F1
#
_cell.length_a   1.000
_cell.length_b   1.000
_cell.length_c   1.000
_cell.angle_alpha   90.00
_cell.angle_beta   90.00
_cell.angle_gamma   90.00
#
_symmetry.space_group_name_H-M   'P 1'
#
loop_
_entity.id
_entity.type
_entity.pdbx_description
1 polymer ?
#
loop_
_entity_poly.entity_id
_entity_poly.type
_entity_poly.pdbx_seq_one_letter_code
_entity_poly.pdbx_strand_id
1 'polypeptide(L)'
;MIKETIIAILWSLSPFGEAKVGIPYGIANGLNPFFVFVICLGANIMVFPIMLFFLKYVNSSLLRWRFYKKAAIWVARRAKTGSGNKIEKYGFWGLIFFVSIPLPGTGVYAGTIAAYIFKIERSKAFWANAIGITISSIIVWVTTYLTVEGVA
;
A
#
# COMPACT_ATOMS: atom_id res chain seq x y z
N MET A 1 -12.28 21.28 -6.75
CA MET A 1 -11.23 21.07 -5.71
C MET A 1 -11.62 20.03 -4.65
N ILE A 2 -12.78 20.17 -3.98
CA ILE A 2 -13.20 19.24 -2.90
C ILE A 2 -13.50 17.83 -3.44
N LYS A 3 -14.18 17.72 -4.59
CA LYS A 3 -14.55 16.43 -5.20
C LYS A 3 -13.31 15.62 -5.58
N GLU A 4 -12.32 16.27 -6.19
CA GLU A 4 -11.08 15.67 -6.68
C GLU A 4 -10.21 15.21 -5.51
N THR A 5 -10.20 15.99 -4.41
CA THR A 5 -9.54 15.64 -3.15
C THR A 5 -10.15 14.38 -2.55
N ILE A 6 -11.48 14.29 -2.49
CA ILE A 6 -12.18 13.09 -2.00
C ILE A 6 -11.85 11.89 -2.90
N ILE A 7 -11.87 12.06 -4.22
CA ILE A 7 -11.55 10.99 -5.17
C ILE A 7 -10.10 10.51 -5.00
N ALA A 8 -9.14 11.42 -4.81
CA ALA A 8 -7.73 11.07 -4.56
C ALA A 8 -7.55 10.27 -3.26
N ILE A 9 -8.28 10.64 -2.20
CA ILE A 9 -8.31 9.91 -0.92
C ILE A 9 -8.93 8.53 -1.11
N LEU A 10 -10.06 8.42 -1.82
CA LEU A 10 -10.72 7.15 -2.08
C LEU A 10 -9.87 6.21 -2.93
N TRP A 11 -9.15 6.72 -3.92
CA TRP A 11 -8.16 5.95 -4.66
C TRP A 11 -7.01 5.50 -3.77
N SER A 12 -6.55 6.36 -2.86
CA SER A 12 -5.50 6.01 -1.90
C SER A 12 -5.92 4.93 -0.90
N LEU A 13 -7.18 4.96 -0.47
CA LEU A 13 -7.80 3.93 0.36
C LEU A 13 -8.23 2.69 -0.42
N SER A 14 -8.17 2.71 -1.75
CA SER A 14 -8.57 1.58 -2.57
C SER A 14 -7.43 0.56 -2.67
N PRO A 15 -7.73 -0.75 -2.59
CA PRO A 15 -6.74 -1.81 -2.83
C PRO A 15 -6.18 -1.81 -4.26
N PHE A 16 -6.85 -1.14 -5.19
CA PHE A 16 -6.43 -1.05 -6.60
C PHE A 16 -5.59 0.20 -6.90
N GLY A 17 -5.78 1.28 -6.14
CA GLY A 17 -5.15 2.57 -6.40
C GLY A 17 -3.93 2.83 -5.52
N GLU A 18 -4.05 2.58 -4.21
CA GLU A 18 -3.11 3.07 -3.21
C GLU A 18 -2.69 4.55 -3.42
N ALA A 19 -1.73 5.04 -2.64
CA ALA A 19 -1.17 6.39 -2.82
C ALA A 19 -0.54 6.55 -4.22
N LYS A 20 -0.18 5.43 -4.87
CA LYS A 20 0.44 5.37 -6.19
C LYS A 20 -0.45 5.89 -7.31
N VAL A 21 -1.77 5.72 -7.21
CA VAL A 21 -2.74 6.26 -8.17
C VAL A 21 -3.40 7.53 -7.64
N GLY A 22 -3.62 7.62 -6.32
CA GLY A 22 -4.22 8.80 -5.70
C GLY A 22 -3.37 10.07 -5.86
N ILE A 23 -2.04 9.96 -5.72
CA ILE A 23 -1.12 11.10 -5.85
C ILE A 23 -1.08 11.64 -7.29
N PRO A 24 -0.82 10.81 -8.33
CA PRO A 24 -0.84 11.29 -9.71
C PRO A 24 -2.18 11.88 -10.12
N TYR A 25 -3.29 11.25 -9.71
CA TYR A 25 -4.63 11.76 -10.00
C TYR A 25 -4.82 13.15 -9.39
N GLY A 26 -4.44 13.34 -8.12
CA GLY A 26 -4.60 14.64 -7.45
C GLY A 26 -3.79 15.75 -8.13
N ILE A 27 -2.51 15.48 -8.43
CA ILE A 27 -1.62 16.44 -9.08
C ILE A 27 -2.11 16.78 -10.50
N ALA A 28 -2.50 15.76 -11.29
CA ALA A 28 -2.99 15.96 -12.66
C ALA A 28 -4.29 16.79 -12.72
N ASN A 29 -5.09 16.78 -11.65
CA ASN A 29 -6.30 17.62 -11.53
C ASN A 29 -6.02 19.02 -10.94
N GLY A 30 -4.74 19.43 -10.88
CA GLY A 30 -4.35 20.77 -10.44
C GLY A 30 -4.47 21.00 -8.93
N LEU A 31 -4.57 19.95 -8.11
CA LEU A 31 -4.49 20.10 -6.67
C LEU A 31 -3.05 20.39 -6.24
N ASN A 32 -2.89 21.11 -5.13
CA ASN A 32 -1.58 21.40 -4.57
C ASN A 32 -0.81 20.09 -4.30
N PRO A 33 0.38 19.88 -4.92
CA PRO A 33 1.09 18.60 -4.82
C PRO A 33 1.45 18.21 -3.40
N PHE A 34 1.83 19.17 -2.54
CA PHE A 34 2.18 18.91 -1.15
C PHE A 34 0.94 18.50 -0.34
N PHE A 35 -0.20 19.17 -0.55
CA PHE A 35 -1.46 18.81 0.08
C PHE A 35 -1.90 17.39 -0.31
N VAL A 36 -1.85 17.05 -1.60
CA VAL A 36 -2.18 15.71 -2.11
C VAL A 36 -1.28 14.63 -1.50
N PHE A 37 0.03 14.91 -1.41
CA PHE A 37 0.96 13.97 -0.79
C PHE A 37 0.59 13.65 0.66
N VAL A 38 0.34 14.68 1.48
CA VAL A 38 0.01 14.50 2.91
C VAL A 38 -1.29 13.72 3.10
N ILE A 39 -2.35 14.08 2.37
CA ILE A 39 -3.65 13.40 2.52
C ILE A 39 -3.61 11.94 2.03
N CYS A 40 -2.96 11.67 0.89
CA CYS A 40 -2.89 10.34 0.29
C CYS A 40 -1.99 9.42 1.12
N LEU A 41 -0.88 9.94 1.65
CA LEU A 41 0.01 9.22 2.55
C LEU A 41 -0.72 8.89 3.86
N GLY A 42 -1.38 9.86 4.48
CA GLY A 42 -2.15 9.65 5.71
C GLY A 42 -3.25 8.61 5.54
N ALA A 43 -3.99 8.68 4.43
CA ALA A 43 -4.98 7.68 4.06
C ALA A 43 -4.35 6.28 3.91
N ASN A 44 -3.18 6.17 3.28
CA ASN A 44 -2.50 4.88 3.12
C ASN A 44 -1.97 4.29 4.43
N ILE A 45 -1.49 5.12 5.35
CA ILE A 45 -1.08 4.63 6.68
C ILE A 45 -2.29 4.04 7.41
N MET A 46 -3.49 4.63 7.24
CA MET A 46 -4.75 4.10 7.79
C MET A 46 -5.21 2.79 7.12
N VAL A 47 -4.76 2.47 5.91
CA VAL A 47 -5.05 1.18 5.27
C VAL A 47 -4.51 0.01 6.11
N PHE A 48 -3.33 0.14 6.71
CA PHE A 48 -2.73 -0.93 7.51
C PHE A 48 -3.64 -1.41 8.65
N PRO A 49 -4.09 -0.55 9.60
CA PRO A 49 -4.95 -0.98 10.70
C PRO A 49 -6.29 -1.54 10.21
N ILE A 50 -6.88 -0.94 9.16
CA ILE A 50 -8.13 -1.41 8.56
C ILE A 50 -7.95 -2.81 7.98
N MET A 51 -6.89 -3.01 7.20
CA MET A 51 -6.59 -4.29 6.55
C MET A 51 -6.20 -5.35 7.58
N LEU A 52 -5.41 -5.01 8.59
CA LEU A 52 -5.05 -5.93 9.66
C LEU A 52 -6.27 -6.36 10.49
N PHE A 53 -7.19 -5.44 10.77
CA PHE A 53 -8.47 -5.75 11.41
C PHE A 53 -9.30 -6.72 10.55
N PHE A 54 -9.42 -6.44 9.26
CA PHE A 54 -10.08 -7.32 8.30
C PHE A 54 -9.43 -8.72 8.26
N LEU A 55 -8.10 -8.81 8.18
CA LEU A 55 -7.39 -10.10 8.22
C LEU A 55 -7.56 -10.86 9.54
N LYS A 56 -7.74 -10.16 10.66
CA LYS A 56 -7.87 -10.82 11.97
C LYS A 56 -9.28 -11.34 12.21
N TYR A 57 -10.31 -10.55 11.92
CA TYR A 57 -11.69 -10.84 12.32
C TYR A 57 -12.55 -11.38 11.17
N VAL A 58 -12.25 -10.99 9.93
CA VAL A 58 -13.13 -11.21 8.78
C VAL A 58 -12.60 -12.33 7.88
N ASN A 59 -11.28 -12.44 7.74
CA ASN A 59 -10.61 -13.45 6.90
C ASN A 59 -10.96 -14.90 7.29
N SER A 60 -11.06 -15.23 8.59
CA SER A 60 -11.42 -16.60 9.03
C SER A 60 -12.80 -17.02 8.49
N SER A 61 -13.74 -16.08 8.41
CA SER A 61 -15.07 -16.31 7.84
C SER A 61 -15.03 -16.39 6.32
N LEU A 62 -14.27 -15.52 5.65
CA LEU A 62 -14.17 -15.50 4.18
C LEU A 62 -13.31 -16.62 3.58
N LEU A 63 -12.37 -17.20 4.34
CA LEU A 63 -11.59 -18.37 3.88
C LEU A 63 -12.45 -19.62 3.64
N ARG A 64 -13.69 -19.65 4.17
CA ARG A 64 -14.70 -20.67 3.84
C ARG A 64 -15.16 -20.56 2.37
N TRP A 65 -15.00 -19.40 1.75
CA TRP A 65 -15.39 -19.16 0.36
C TRP A 65 -14.24 -19.48 -0.61
N ARG A 66 -14.49 -20.40 -1.55
CA ARG A 66 -13.46 -20.94 -2.45
C ARG A 66 -12.80 -19.88 -3.34
N PHE A 67 -13.57 -18.90 -3.83
CA PHE A 67 -13.04 -17.81 -4.66
C PHE A 67 -12.10 -16.90 -3.88
N TYR A 68 -12.53 -16.47 -2.70
CA TYR A 68 -11.70 -15.65 -1.81
C TYR A 68 -10.44 -16.39 -1.38
N LYS A 69 -10.56 -17.67 -1.00
CA LYS A 69 -9.42 -18.52 -0.65
C LYS A 69 -8.39 -18.59 -1.78
N LYS A 70 -8.84 -18.74 -3.04
CA LYS A 70 -7.94 -18.78 -4.21
C LYS A 70 -7.22 -17.44 -4.42
N ALA A 71 -7.93 -16.31 -4.28
CA ALA A 71 -7.34 -14.97 -4.39
C ALA A 71 -6.36 -14.68 -3.24
N ALA A 72 -6.73 -14.97 -2.00
CA ALA A 72 -5.88 -14.82 -0.83
C ALA A 72 -4.61 -15.67 -0.95
N ILE A 73 -4.72 -16.92 -1.41
CA ILE A 73 -3.58 -17.79 -1.68
C ILE A 73 -2.73 -17.24 -2.83
N TRP A 74 -3.33 -16.68 -3.87
CA TRP A 74 -2.58 -16.08 -4.98
C TRP A 74 -1.76 -14.87 -4.51
N VAL A 75 -2.35 -13.96 -3.72
CA VAL A 75 -1.65 -12.81 -3.12
C VAL A 75 -0.57 -13.27 -2.14
N ALA A 76 -0.88 -14.24 -1.28
CA ALA A 76 0.08 -14.87 -0.38
C ALA A 76 1.27 -15.48 -1.13
N ARG A 77 0.99 -16.18 -2.24
CA ARG A 77 2.02 -16.80 -3.08
C ARG A 77 2.85 -15.74 -3.80
N ARG A 78 2.24 -14.64 -4.26
CA ARG A 78 2.94 -13.49 -4.87
C ARG A 78 3.87 -12.80 -3.87
N ALA A 79 3.38 -12.56 -2.64
CA ALA A 79 4.19 -12.06 -1.53
C ALA A 79 5.36 -13.01 -1.22
N LYS A 80 5.12 -14.33 -1.27
CA LYS A 80 6.15 -15.35 -1.03
C LYS A 80 7.16 -15.48 -2.18
N THR A 81 6.76 -15.34 -3.44
CA THR A 81 7.65 -15.50 -4.61
C THR A 81 8.46 -14.27 -4.95
N GLY A 82 7.91 -13.05 -4.79
CA GLY A 82 8.63 -11.82 -5.12
C GLY A 82 9.63 -11.37 -4.06
N SER A 83 9.35 -11.65 -2.77
CA SER A 83 10.21 -11.21 -1.66
C SER A 83 10.13 -12.11 -0.42
N GLY A 84 9.45 -13.26 -0.48
CA GLY A 84 9.21 -14.12 0.68
C GLY A 84 10.47 -14.57 1.38
N ASN A 85 11.51 -14.99 0.65
CA ASN A 85 12.80 -15.35 1.26
C ASN A 85 13.46 -14.18 2.00
N LYS A 86 13.22 -12.93 1.59
CA LYS A 86 13.76 -11.74 2.26
C LYS A 86 12.85 -11.27 3.40
N ILE A 87 11.53 -11.36 3.27
CA ILE A 87 10.60 -10.99 4.35
C ILE A 87 10.64 -12.03 5.48
N GLU A 88 10.76 -13.31 5.16
CA GLU A 88 10.93 -14.38 6.14
C GLU A 88 12.28 -14.28 6.86
N LYS A 89 13.36 -13.95 6.12
CA LYS A 89 14.72 -13.85 6.67
C LYS A 89 15.01 -12.51 7.38
N TYR A 90 14.51 -11.40 6.87
CA TYR A 90 14.79 -10.05 7.36
C TYR A 90 13.60 -9.37 8.06
N GLY A 91 12.44 -10.02 8.12
CA GLY A 91 11.25 -9.58 8.85
C GLY A 91 10.87 -8.14 8.51
N PHE A 92 11.09 -7.25 9.48
CA PHE A 92 10.86 -5.81 9.40
C PHE A 92 11.49 -5.15 8.16
N TRP A 93 12.78 -5.40 7.91
CA TRP A 93 13.51 -4.76 6.81
C TRP A 93 13.04 -5.27 5.45
N GLY A 94 12.80 -6.59 5.34
CA GLY A 94 12.25 -7.17 4.11
C GLY A 94 10.88 -6.59 3.74
N LEU A 95 10.06 -6.32 4.76
CA LEU A 95 8.76 -5.70 4.58
C LEU A 95 8.85 -4.23 4.14
N ILE A 96 9.79 -3.45 4.70
CA ILE A 96 10.06 -2.07 4.26
C ILE A 96 10.38 -2.05 2.76
N PHE A 97 11.37 -2.84 2.34
CA PHE A 97 11.80 -2.86 0.93
C PHE A 97 10.70 -3.33 -0.01
N PHE A 98 9.88 -4.29 0.44
CA PHE A 98 8.75 -4.78 -0.35
C PHE A 98 7.71 -3.68 -0.59
N VAL A 99 7.36 -2.90 0.44
CA VAL A 99 6.34 -1.85 0.36
C VAL A 99 6.88 -0.60 -0.33
N SER A 100 8.17 -0.30 -0.19
CA SER A 100 8.79 0.91 -0.75
C SER A 100 8.83 0.95 -2.27
N ILE A 101 8.92 -0.23 -2.91
CA ILE A 101 8.99 -0.31 -4.36
C ILE A 101 7.60 0.03 -4.94
N PRO A 102 7.45 1.08 -5.78
CA PRO A 102 6.17 1.48 -6.36
C PRO A 102 5.76 0.60 -7.56
N LEU A 103 5.72 -0.72 -7.36
CA LEU A 103 5.26 -1.67 -8.39
C LEU A 103 3.78 -2.04 -8.20
N PRO A 104 3.10 -2.49 -9.27
CA PRO A 104 1.76 -3.05 -9.17
C PRO A 104 1.81 -4.36 -8.36
N GLY A 105 0.98 -4.45 -7.32
CA GLY A 105 0.92 -5.61 -6.43
C GLY A 105 1.89 -5.59 -5.23
N THR A 106 2.68 -4.53 -5.08
CA THR A 106 3.33 -4.18 -3.79
C THR A 106 2.55 -3.07 -3.11
N GLY A 107 2.80 -2.83 -1.82
CA GLY A 107 2.14 -1.75 -1.09
C GLY A 107 1.63 -2.17 0.28
N VAL A 108 0.85 -1.30 0.92
CA VAL A 108 0.37 -1.52 2.30
C VAL A 108 -0.57 -2.72 2.37
N TYR A 109 -1.40 -2.96 1.36
CA TYR A 109 -2.29 -4.13 1.35
C TYR A 109 -1.50 -5.45 1.27
N ALA A 110 -0.64 -5.57 0.26
CA ALA A 110 0.18 -6.75 0.07
C ALA A 110 1.17 -6.94 1.23
N GLY A 111 1.73 -5.84 1.76
CA GLY A 111 2.62 -5.82 2.91
C GLY A 111 1.94 -6.25 4.21
N THR A 112 0.69 -5.81 4.44
CA THR A 112 -0.11 -6.25 5.60
C THR A 112 -0.43 -7.74 5.51
N ILE A 113 -0.78 -8.24 4.32
CA ILE A 113 -1.02 -9.67 4.09
C ILE A 113 0.26 -10.48 4.34
N ALA A 114 1.39 -10.03 3.80
CA ALA A 114 2.68 -10.67 4.03
C ALA A 114 3.03 -10.72 5.53
N ALA A 115 2.93 -9.57 6.21
CA ALA A 115 3.18 -9.48 7.65
C ALA A 115 2.29 -10.43 8.48
N TYR A 116 1.02 -10.57 8.09
CA TYR A 116 0.08 -11.48 8.75
C TYR A 116 0.48 -12.96 8.54
N ILE A 117 0.84 -13.35 7.31
CA ILE A 117 1.24 -14.73 6.98
C ILE A 117 2.54 -15.11 7.68
N PHE A 118 3.53 -14.23 7.66
CA PHE A 118 4.83 -14.43 8.32
C PHE A 118 4.78 -14.17 9.84
N LYS A 119 3.59 -13.89 10.40
CA LYS A 119 3.36 -13.63 11.82
C LYS A 119 4.30 -12.56 12.39
N ILE A 120 4.59 -11.52 11.60
CA ILE A 120 5.39 -10.38 12.06
C ILE A 120 4.60 -9.66 13.16
N GLU A 121 5.33 -9.24 14.20
CA GLU A 121 4.75 -8.47 15.30
C GLU A 121 4.03 -7.22 14.79
N ARG A 122 2.80 -6.96 15.28
CA ARG A 122 1.93 -5.90 14.75
C ARG A 122 2.57 -4.52 14.71
N SER A 123 3.32 -4.15 15.76
CA SER A 123 4.02 -2.87 15.84
C SER A 123 5.10 -2.75 14.76
N LYS A 124 5.92 -3.79 14.60
CA LYS A 124 6.96 -3.85 13.55
C LYS A 124 6.33 -3.82 12.16
N ALA A 125 5.25 -4.56 11.95
CA ALA A 125 4.52 -4.56 10.69
C ALA A 125 3.93 -3.19 10.35
N PHE A 126 3.36 -2.48 11.34
CA PHE A 126 2.85 -1.12 11.16
C PHE A 126 3.97 -0.17 10.72
N TRP A 127 5.07 -0.11 11.48
CA TRP A 127 6.19 0.77 11.17
C TRP A 127 6.85 0.43 9.83
N ALA A 128 7.00 -0.85 9.50
CA ALA A 128 7.56 -1.27 8.23
C ALA A 128 6.69 -0.82 7.03
N ASN A 129 5.36 -0.97 7.14
CA ASN A 129 4.45 -0.49 6.10
C ASN A 129 4.42 1.03 6.03
N ALA A 130 4.41 1.74 7.17
CA ALA A 130 4.41 3.20 7.21
C ALA A 130 5.69 3.79 6.58
N ILE A 131 6.86 3.24 6.91
CA ILE A 131 8.14 3.67 6.32
C ILE A 131 8.15 3.33 4.83
N GLY A 132 7.78 2.11 4.46
CA GLY A 132 7.76 1.68 3.07
C GLY A 132 6.84 2.55 2.21
N ILE A 133 5.60 2.79 2.65
CA ILE A 133 4.64 3.58 1.86
C ILE A 133 5.03 5.05 1.80
N THR A 134 5.70 5.58 2.82
CA THR A 134 6.26 6.94 2.78
C THR A 134 7.29 7.05 1.67
N ILE A 135 8.26 6.12 1.62
CA ILE A 135 9.28 6.08 0.56
C ILE A 135 8.61 5.92 -0.82
N SER A 136 7.67 4.98 -0.95
CA SER A 136 6.96 4.75 -2.20
C SER A 136 6.18 5.98 -2.68
N SER A 137 5.49 6.66 -1.76
CA SER A 137 4.73 7.87 -2.04
C SER A 137 5.63 9.04 -2.44
N ILE A 138 6.81 9.18 -1.83
CA ILE A 138 7.79 10.20 -2.20
C ILE A 138 8.28 9.97 -3.63
N ILE A 139 8.62 8.72 -3.98
CA ILE A 139 9.05 8.39 -5.35
C ILE A 139 7.94 8.77 -6.35
N VAL A 140 6.70 8.33 -6.12
CA VAL A 140 5.58 8.63 -7.01
C VAL A 140 5.31 10.13 -7.09
N TRP A 141 5.37 10.83 -5.96
CA TRP A 141 5.16 12.28 -5.90
C TRP A 141 6.19 13.04 -6.71
N VAL A 142 7.49 12.76 -6.51
CA VAL A 142 8.58 13.38 -7.26
C VAL A 142 8.47 13.07 -8.75
N THR A 143 8.26 11.80 -9.12
CA THR A 143 8.12 11.42 -10.53
C THR A 143 6.94 12.13 -11.19
N THR A 144 5.78 12.16 -10.53
CA THR A 144 4.60 12.84 -11.07
C THR A 144 4.83 14.34 -11.21
N TYR A 145 5.42 14.97 -10.18
CA TYR A 145 5.70 16.40 -10.20
C TYR A 145 6.60 16.77 -11.38
N LEU A 146 7.68 16.03 -11.59
CA LEU A 146 8.60 16.25 -12.72
C LEU A 146 7.95 16.02 -14.09
N THR A 147 7.09 15.01 -14.22
CA THR A 147 6.34 14.75 -15.46
C THR A 147 5.33 15.85 -15.76
N VAL A 148 4.62 16.35 -14.75
CA VAL A 148 3.60 17.41 -14.93
C VAL A 148 4.25 18.76 -15.23
N GLU A 149 5.43 19.05 -14.69
CA GLU A 149 6.21 20.24 -15.07
C GLU A 149 6.94 20.12 -16.42
N GLY A 150 6.82 18.97 -17.12
CA GLY A 150 7.38 18.78 -18.46
C GLY A 150 8.89 18.59 -18.50
N VAL A 151 9.50 18.17 -17.39
CA VAL A 151 10.96 17.94 -17.27
C VAL A 151 11.35 16.52 -17.68
N ALA A 152 10.38 15.61 -17.85
CA ALA A 152 10.58 14.20 -18.16
C ALA A 152 9.65 13.69 -19.28
#